data_AF-A0A1E3NSE4-F1
#
_entry.id   AF-A0A1E3NSE4-F1
#
_cell.length_a   1.000
_cell.length_b   1.000
_cell.length_c   1.000
_cell.angle_alpha   90.00
_cell.angle_beta   90.00
_cell.angle_gamma   90.00
#
_symmetry.space_group_name_H-M   'P 1'
#
loop_
_entity.id
_entity.type
_entity.pdbx_description
1 polymer ?
#
loop_
_entity_poly.entity_id
_entity_poly.type
_entity_poly.pdbx_seq_one_letter_code
_entity_poly.pdbx_strand_id
1 'polypeptide(L)'
;MIDLKTVPRLGKLSCESTQLLAKVDDYALDYNIFLFEGIGNVIDTNDAQLVSFIESLFITIPKEYSSLIYNPLSLPGKKINPSTTSKLQKRLLSLLIQERHKRDIQLLNEKFDNKIEYVELENPDKYEIKSIYYKTFNSAKDEYADQFGRLALLQSLEYDFEHALDDESDYQNDDDLVEHFCDDRMLDFKLDTSKTENEVMNSELIRVLLPLASQVIMGQEGEGEAEDDETDGEEET
;
A
#
# COMPACT_ATOMS: atom_id res chain seq x y z
N MET A 1 -16.77 10.16 3.31
CA MET A 1 -15.39 10.52 3.69
C MET A 1 -14.89 9.59 4.78
N ILE A 2 -13.78 8.94 4.49
CA ILE A 2 -13.19 7.88 5.28
C ILE A 2 -12.65 8.40 6.62
N ASP A 3 -12.91 7.68 7.70
CA ASP A 3 -12.44 8.07 9.05
C ASP A 3 -11.04 7.51 9.32
N LEU A 4 -10.01 8.34 9.10
CA LEU A 4 -8.62 7.94 9.33
C LEU A 4 -8.22 7.81 10.81
N LYS A 5 -9.11 8.08 11.78
CA LYS A 5 -8.78 8.07 13.21
C LYS A 5 -9.20 6.78 13.92
N THR A 6 -10.23 6.10 13.43
CA THR A 6 -10.73 4.87 14.04
C THR A 6 -10.14 3.65 13.36
N VAL A 7 -9.99 2.55 14.10
CA VAL A 7 -9.58 1.26 13.51
C VAL A 7 -10.73 0.75 12.62
N PRO A 8 -10.46 0.40 11.34
CA PRO A 8 -11.47 -0.15 10.44
C PRO A 8 -11.91 -1.54 10.90
N ARG A 9 -13.10 -1.97 10.46
CA ARG A 9 -13.74 -3.21 10.95
C ARG A 9 -14.33 -3.97 9.77
N LEU A 10 -14.04 -5.27 9.66
CA LEU A 10 -14.58 -6.13 8.60
C LEU A 10 -16.12 -6.15 8.63
N GLY A 11 -16.73 -6.14 9.82
CA GLY A 11 -18.19 -6.12 9.98
C GLY A 11 -18.86 -4.83 9.54
N LYS A 12 -18.09 -3.80 9.16
CA LYS A 12 -18.60 -2.56 8.57
C LYS A 12 -18.49 -2.51 7.05
N LEU A 13 -17.73 -3.44 6.45
CA LEU A 13 -17.65 -3.57 5.00
C LEU A 13 -18.98 -4.11 4.43
N SER A 14 -19.22 -3.81 3.17
CA SER A 14 -20.24 -4.48 2.37
C SER A 14 -19.99 -5.99 2.27
N CYS A 15 -21.03 -6.72 1.87
CA CYS A 15 -20.90 -8.15 1.64
C CYS A 15 -19.94 -8.43 0.48
N GLU A 16 -20.01 -7.61 -0.56
CA GLU A 16 -19.20 -7.65 -1.77
C GLU A 16 -17.70 -7.50 -1.43
N SER A 17 -17.31 -6.44 -0.72
CA SER A 17 -15.92 -6.23 -0.29
C SER A 17 -15.41 -7.34 0.63
N THR A 18 -16.26 -7.82 1.54
CA THR A 18 -15.90 -8.96 2.40
C THR A 18 -15.61 -10.22 1.58
N GLN A 19 -16.39 -10.45 0.51
CA GLN A 19 -16.17 -11.58 -0.41
C GLN A 19 -14.93 -11.39 -1.28
N LEU A 20 -14.62 -10.16 -1.71
CA LEU A 20 -13.40 -9.85 -2.45
C LEU A 20 -12.16 -10.18 -1.59
N LEU A 21 -12.09 -9.66 -0.37
CA LEU A 21 -11.00 -9.98 0.56
C LEU A 21 -10.86 -11.48 0.80
N ALA A 22 -11.95 -12.21 0.95
CA ALA A 22 -11.92 -13.65 1.18
C ALA A 22 -11.35 -14.47 -0.01
N LYS A 23 -11.34 -13.92 -1.23
CA LYS A 23 -10.83 -14.59 -2.45
C LYS A 23 -9.32 -14.41 -2.65
N VAL A 24 -8.71 -13.42 -1.99
CA VAL A 24 -7.27 -13.16 -2.08
C VAL A 24 -6.48 -14.36 -1.57
N ASP A 25 -5.48 -14.81 -2.32
CA ASP A 25 -4.62 -15.93 -1.93
C ASP A 25 -3.86 -15.64 -0.62
N ASP A 26 -3.66 -16.66 0.22
CA ASP A 26 -2.98 -16.52 1.51
C ASP A 26 -1.55 -15.97 1.36
N TYR A 27 -0.82 -16.36 0.30
CA TYR A 27 0.52 -15.83 0.03
C TYR A 27 0.46 -14.34 -0.28
N ALA A 28 -0.46 -13.94 -1.16
CA ALA A 28 -0.62 -12.55 -1.59
C ALA A 28 -1.05 -11.65 -0.43
N LEU A 29 -2.00 -12.13 0.38
CA LEU A 29 -2.45 -11.45 1.60
C LEU A 29 -1.27 -11.24 2.56
N ASP A 30 -0.57 -12.32 2.91
CA ASP A 30 0.55 -12.27 3.86
C ASP A 30 1.70 -11.40 3.36
N TYR A 31 2.00 -11.42 2.06
CA TYR A 31 3.08 -10.62 1.48
C TYR A 31 2.75 -9.12 1.52
N ASN A 32 1.51 -8.73 1.21
CA ASN A 32 1.10 -7.33 1.32
C ASN A 32 1.04 -6.86 2.77
N ILE A 33 0.60 -7.71 3.71
CA ILE A 33 0.68 -7.38 5.15
C ILE A 33 2.14 -7.11 5.55
N PHE A 34 3.05 -8.02 5.19
CA PHE A 34 4.48 -7.87 5.45
C PHE A 34 5.07 -6.57 4.85
N LEU A 35 4.76 -6.28 3.59
CA LEU A 35 5.22 -5.06 2.93
C LEU A 35 4.67 -3.81 3.61
N PHE A 36 3.37 -3.77 3.91
CA PHE A 36 2.74 -2.59 4.50
C PHE A 36 3.23 -2.32 5.92
N GLU A 37 3.46 -3.36 6.72
CA GLU A 37 4.07 -3.24 8.04
C GLU A 37 5.52 -2.73 7.95
N GLY A 38 6.32 -3.27 7.02
CA GLY A 38 7.70 -2.83 6.80
C GLY A 38 7.78 -1.34 6.45
N ILE A 39 6.96 -0.89 5.50
CA ILE A 39 6.86 0.52 5.09
C ILE A 39 6.39 1.40 6.25
N GLY A 40 5.31 0.98 6.94
CA GLY A 40 4.76 1.71 8.08
C GLY A 40 5.78 1.87 9.22
N ASN A 41 6.59 0.85 9.48
CA ASN A 41 7.64 0.89 10.50
C ASN A 41 8.71 1.94 10.21
N VAL A 42 9.13 2.12 8.95
CA VAL A 42 10.08 3.18 8.56
C VAL A 42 9.53 4.57 8.91
N ILE A 43 8.25 4.81 8.64
CA ILE A 43 7.56 6.07 8.93
C ILE A 43 7.39 6.27 10.44
N ASP A 44 6.86 5.26 11.14
CA ASP A 44 6.53 5.33 12.57
C ASP A 44 7.80 5.48 13.44
N THR A 45 8.91 4.87 13.03
CA THR A 45 10.20 4.97 13.75
C THR A 45 10.98 6.25 13.47
N ASN A 46 10.48 7.11 12.56
CA ASN A 46 11.18 8.31 12.10
C ASN A 46 12.59 7.98 11.60
N ASP A 47 12.67 7.06 10.63
CA ASP A 47 13.94 6.67 10.05
C ASP A 47 14.78 7.90 9.62
N ALA A 48 16.06 7.90 10.00
CA ALA A 48 16.91 9.07 9.82
C ALA A 48 17.19 9.38 8.34
N GLN A 49 17.25 8.35 7.48
CA GLN A 49 17.45 8.55 6.05
C GLN A 49 16.21 9.17 5.42
N LEU A 50 15.01 8.70 5.81
CA LEU A 50 13.75 9.27 5.35
C LEU A 50 13.60 10.74 5.77
N VAL A 51 13.86 11.06 7.05
CA VAL A 51 13.82 12.45 7.55
C VAL A 51 14.82 13.32 6.77
N SER A 52 16.07 12.87 6.61
CA SER A 52 17.10 13.60 5.89
C SER A 52 16.73 13.84 4.42
N PHE A 53 16.10 12.86 3.77
CA PHE A 53 15.63 12.99 2.40
C PHE A 53 14.55 14.06 2.27
N ILE A 54 13.52 14.00 3.11
CA ILE A 54 12.42 14.97 3.08
C ILE A 54 12.96 16.39 3.31
N GLU A 55 13.87 16.56 4.27
CA GLU A 55 14.54 17.85 4.49
C GLU A 55 15.27 18.36 3.25
N SER A 56 16.04 17.47 2.62
CA SER A 56 16.82 17.81 1.43
C SER A 56 15.89 18.21 0.27
N LEU A 57 14.82 17.45 0.05
CA LEU A 57 13.81 17.74 -0.96
C LEU A 57 13.19 19.13 -0.76
N PHE A 58 12.74 19.47 0.45
CA PHE A 58 12.11 20.77 0.71
C PHE A 58 13.09 21.95 0.67
N ILE A 59 14.39 21.70 0.80
CA ILE A 59 15.42 22.71 0.58
C ILE A 59 15.66 22.94 -0.93
N THR A 60 15.56 21.90 -1.75
CA THR A 60 15.86 21.96 -3.19
C THR A 60 14.67 22.35 -4.05
N ILE A 61 13.43 22.09 -3.61
CA ILE A 61 12.23 22.50 -4.35
C ILE A 61 12.21 24.04 -4.48
N PRO A 62 12.08 24.59 -5.71
CA PRO A 62 11.92 26.02 -5.90
C PRO A 62 10.68 26.54 -5.15
N LYS A 63 10.79 27.74 -4.55
CA LYS A 63 9.74 28.32 -3.69
C LYS A 63 8.36 28.44 -4.33
N GLU A 64 8.31 28.56 -5.65
CA GLU A 64 7.06 28.62 -6.43
C GLU A 64 6.32 27.27 -6.48
N TYR A 65 7.01 26.15 -6.31
CA TYR A 65 6.43 24.80 -6.26
C TYR A 65 6.32 24.25 -4.82
N SER A 66 6.94 24.89 -3.82
CA SER A 66 6.97 24.36 -2.45
C SER A 66 5.59 24.28 -1.79
N SER A 67 4.62 25.07 -2.25
CA SER A 67 3.22 25.03 -1.82
C SER A 67 2.37 23.98 -2.54
N LEU A 68 2.96 23.23 -3.48
CA LEU A 68 2.25 22.15 -4.16
C LEU A 68 2.49 20.81 -3.47
N ILE A 69 3.62 20.65 -2.78
CA ILE A 69 4.03 19.39 -2.16
C ILE A 69 3.77 19.46 -0.67
N TYR A 70 3.04 18.47 -0.17
CA TYR A 70 2.81 18.27 1.24
C TYR A 70 4.12 18.03 1.99
N ASN A 71 4.38 18.85 3.02
CA ASN A 71 5.53 18.65 3.89
C ASN A 71 5.14 17.78 5.09
N PRO A 72 5.59 16.51 5.14
CA PRO A 72 5.25 15.62 6.24
C PRO A 72 6.05 15.94 7.52
N LEU A 73 7.04 16.83 7.51
CA LEU A 73 7.81 17.14 8.71
C LEU A 73 7.11 18.20 9.57
N SER A 74 6.68 17.77 10.76
CA SER A 74 6.14 18.68 11.77
C SER A 74 7.24 19.40 12.57
N LEU A 75 7.04 20.69 12.82
CA LEU A 75 7.84 21.49 13.74
C LEU A 75 7.09 21.71 15.07
N PRO A 76 7.78 21.72 16.23
CA PRO A 76 9.18 21.37 16.45
C PRO A 76 9.38 19.85 16.59
N GLY A 77 10.47 19.32 16.03
CA GLY A 77 10.89 17.94 16.28
C GLY A 77 11.15 17.08 15.04
N LYS A 78 10.85 17.57 13.82
CA LYS A 78 11.08 16.84 12.56
C LYS A 78 10.44 15.45 12.57
N LYS A 79 9.33 15.33 13.30
CA LYS A 79 8.56 14.08 13.32
C LYS A 79 7.79 13.99 12.02
N ILE A 80 7.88 12.84 11.37
CA ILE A 80 7.11 12.51 10.18
C ILE A 80 5.63 12.40 10.59
N ASN A 81 4.83 13.29 10.06
CA ASN A 81 3.39 13.21 10.02
C ASN A 81 3.02 12.41 8.76
N PRO A 82 2.40 11.23 8.88
CA PRO A 82 2.08 10.42 7.72
C PRO A 82 1.21 11.18 6.71
N SER A 83 1.53 11.01 5.43
CA SER A 83 0.68 11.42 4.31
C SER A 83 -0.71 10.78 4.40
N THR A 84 -1.66 11.32 3.67
CA THR A 84 -3.00 10.72 3.55
C THR A 84 -2.90 9.33 2.93
N THR A 85 -2.10 9.17 1.88
CA THR A 85 -1.82 7.87 1.26
C THR A 85 -1.27 6.85 2.26
N SER A 86 -0.30 7.23 3.11
CA SER A 86 0.24 6.34 4.15
C SER A 86 -0.84 5.94 5.18
N LYS A 87 -1.71 6.87 5.58
CA LYS A 87 -2.83 6.59 6.49
C LYS A 87 -3.85 5.63 5.87
N LEU A 88 -4.17 5.79 4.58
CA LEU A 88 -5.03 4.88 3.83
C LEU A 88 -4.43 3.47 3.76
N GLN A 89 -3.13 3.34 3.49
CA GLN A 89 -2.47 2.04 3.49
C GLN A 89 -2.44 1.39 4.87
N LYS A 90 -2.20 2.16 5.94
CA LYS A 90 -2.28 1.65 7.33
C LYS A 90 -3.69 1.17 7.68
N ARG A 91 -4.70 1.85 7.14
CA ARG A 91 -6.11 1.45 7.28
C ARG A 91 -6.39 0.15 6.54
N LEU A 92 -5.96 0.03 5.28
CA LEU A 92 -6.06 -1.21 4.52
C LEU A 92 -5.32 -2.36 5.23
N LEU A 93 -4.10 -2.14 5.72
CA LEU A 93 -3.34 -3.11 6.53
C LEU A 93 -4.17 -3.65 7.71
N SER A 94 -4.86 -2.79 8.45
CA SER A 94 -5.73 -3.20 9.55
C SER A 94 -6.86 -4.14 9.10
N LEU A 95 -7.43 -3.92 7.90
CA LEU A 95 -8.44 -4.80 7.31
C LEU A 95 -7.82 -6.14 6.90
N LEU A 96 -6.64 -6.13 6.26
CA LEU A 96 -5.93 -7.34 5.85
C LEU A 96 -5.55 -8.23 7.05
N ILE A 97 -5.06 -7.65 8.14
CA ILE A 97 -4.74 -8.37 9.37
C ILE A 97 -6.01 -9.00 9.97
N GLN A 98 -7.13 -8.27 9.98
CA GLN A 98 -8.39 -8.83 10.47
C GLN A 98 -8.89 -10.00 9.61
N GLU A 99 -8.71 -9.94 8.30
CA GLU A 99 -9.05 -11.04 7.41
C GLU A 99 -8.13 -12.24 7.64
N ARG A 100 -6.82 -12.02 7.81
CA ARG A 100 -5.87 -13.07 8.22
C ARG A 100 -6.27 -13.72 9.54
N HIS A 101 -6.66 -12.93 10.54
CA HIS A 101 -7.14 -13.42 11.83
C HIS A 101 -8.40 -14.28 11.68
N LYS A 102 -9.36 -13.84 10.87
CA LYS A 102 -10.58 -14.59 10.55
C LYS A 102 -10.25 -15.94 9.90
N ARG A 103 -9.34 -15.97 8.93
CA ARG A 103 -8.87 -17.20 8.27
C ARG A 103 -8.14 -18.15 9.22
N ASP A 104 -7.33 -17.61 10.13
CA ASP A 104 -6.65 -18.42 11.15
C ASP A 104 -7.66 -19.13 12.07
N ILE A 105 -8.72 -18.42 12.49
CA ILE A 105 -9.82 -19.02 13.29
C ILE A 105 -10.55 -20.11 12.48
N GLN A 106 -10.85 -19.86 11.20
CA GLN A 106 -11.50 -20.83 10.32
C GLN A 106 -10.64 -22.10 10.18
N LEU A 107 -9.35 -21.96 9.88
CA LEU A 107 -8.42 -23.08 9.77
C LEU A 107 -8.31 -23.88 11.08
N LEU A 108 -8.29 -23.20 12.24
CA LEU A 108 -8.28 -23.87 13.54
C LEU A 108 -9.57 -24.64 13.79
N ASN A 109 -10.73 -24.07 13.46
CA ASN A 109 -12.01 -24.75 13.59
C ASN A 109 -12.09 -25.99 12.70
N GLU A 110 -11.62 -25.90 11.45
CA GLU A 110 -11.57 -27.04 10.52
C GLU A 110 -10.63 -28.15 11.01
N LYS A 111 -9.45 -27.79 11.53
CA LYS A 111 -8.42 -28.76 11.91
C LYS A 111 -8.72 -29.49 13.22
N PHE A 112 -9.41 -28.84 14.15
CA PHE A 112 -9.59 -29.34 15.52
C PHE A 112 -11.06 -29.56 15.91
N ASP A 113 -12.00 -29.42 14.96
CA ASP A 113 -13.45 -29.46 15.21
C ASP A 113 -13.87 -28.50 16.35
N ASN A 114 -13.18 -27.36 16.41
CA ASN A 114 -13.41 -26.32 17.39
C ASN A 114 -14.59 -25.43 16.99
N LYS A 115 -15.13 -24.69 17.96
CA LYS A 115 -16.19 -23.68 17.76
C LYS A 115 -15.74 -22.31 18.24
N ILE A 116 -14.55 -21.90 17.83
CA ILE A 116 -14.05 -20.56 18.13
C ILE A 116 -14.84 -19.59 17.27
N GLU A 117 -15.59 -18.69 17.91
CA GLU A 117 -16.26 -17.60 17.22
C GLU A 117 -15.23 -16.52 16.84
N TYR A 118 -15.35 -16.00 15.63
CA TYR A 118 -14.54 -14.87 15.19
C TYR A 118 -14.93 -13.61 15.97
N VAL A 119 -13.91 -12.90 16.48
CA VAL A 119 -14.06 -11.60 17.12
C VAL A 119 -13.09 -10.64 16.47
N GLU A 120 -13.58 -9.46 16.09
CA GLU A 120 -12.75 -8.40 15.53
C GLU A 120 -11.68 -7.92 16.51
N LEU A 121 -10.49 -7.63 15.98
CA LEU A 121 -9.35 -7.21 16.79
C LEU A 121 -9.49 -5.72 17.14
N GLU A 122 -9.36 -5.38 18.42
CA GLU A 122 -9.30 -3.97 18.84
C GLU A 122 -8.02 -3.28 18.36
N ASN A 123 -6.91 -4.02 18.27
CA ASN A 123 -5.61 -3.54 17.83
C ASN A 123 -5.00 -4.53 16.83
N PRO A 124 -5.35 -4.43 15.52
CA PRO A 124 -4.84 -5.33 14.49
C PRO A 124 -3.31 -5.44 14.47
N ASP A 125 -2.59 -4.34 14.58
CA ASP A 125 -1.11 -4.28 14.54
C ASP A 125 -0.40 -5.11 15.63
N LYS A 126 -1.12 -5.59 16.65
CA LYS A 126 -0.57 -6.47 17.71
C LYS A 126 -0.81 -7.95 17.45
N TYR A 127 -1.53 -8.30 16.40
CA TYR A 127 -1.84 -9.67 16.06
C TYR A 127 -0.60 -10.40 15.57
N GLU A 128 -0.30 -11.55 16.18
CA GLU A 128 0.84 -12.36 15.76
C GLU A 128 0.41 -13.33 14.65
N ILE A 129 0.72 -12.98 13.40
CA ILE A 129 0.39 -13.79 12.22
C ILE A 129 1.17 -15.11 12.24
N LYS A 130 0.44 -16.22 12.22
CA LYS A 130 1.02 -17.57 12.37
C LYS A 130 1.32 -18.27 11.06
N SER A 131 0.83 -17.73 9.95
CA SER A 131 1.02 -18.29 8.61
C SER A 131 2.49 -18.50 8.27
N ILE A 132 2.75 -19.57 7.51
CA ILE A 132 4.11 -19.93 7.10
C ILE A 132 4.68 -18.93 6.09
N TYR A 133 3.85 -18.37 5.20
CA TYR A 133 4.33 -17.38 4.23
C TYR A 133 4.81 -16.12 4.94
N TYR A 134 3.96 -15.53 5.78
CA TYR A 134 4.33 -14.37 6.58
C TYR A 134 5.59 -14.60 7.41
N LYS A 135 5.73 -15.75 8.09
CA LYS A 135 6.95 -16.08 8.85
C LYS A 135 8.19 -16.14 7.98
N THR A 136 8.09 -16.68 6.78
CA THR A 136 9.20 -16.72 5.81
C THR A 136 9.62 -15.31 5.42
N PHE A 137 8.67 -14.44 5.05
CA PHE A 137 8.96 -13.05 4.71
C PHE A 137 9.59 -12.30 5.88
N ASN A 138 8.99 -12.41 7.07
CA ASN A 138 9.48 -11.74 8.26
C ASN A 138 10.88 -12.22 8.68
N SER A 139 11.24 -13.47 8.38
CA SER A 139 12.61 -13.98 8.60
C SER A 139 13.63 -13.36 7.65
N ALA A 140 13.20 -12.94 6.46
CA ALA A 140 14.03 -12.27 5.46
C ALA A 140 13.91 -10.73 5.50
N LYS A 141 13.23 -10.15 6.50
CA LYS A 141 12.89 -8.72 6.54
C LYS A 141 14.06 -7.75 6.34
N ASP A 142 15.25 -8.13 6.80
CA ASP A 142 16.45 -7.28 6.70
C ASP A 142 16.92 -7.14 5.24
N GLU A 143 16.62 -8.13 4.40
CA GLU A 143 16.88 -8.08 2.95
C GLU A 143 15.96 -7.07 2.23
N TYR A 144 14.79 -6.78 2.82
CA TYR A 144 13.79 -5.85 2.30
C TYR A 144 13.91 -4.43 2.87
N ALA A 145 14.86 -4.19 3.79
CA ALA A 145 14.97 -2.90 4.50
C ALA A 145 15.12 -1.70 3.55
N ASP A 146 15.95 -1.84 2.50
CA ASP A 146 16.11 -0.79 1.48
C ASP A 146 14.81 -0.56 0.69
N GLN A 147 14.09 -1.63 0.34
CA GLN A 147 12.81 -1.53 -0.36
C GLN A 147 11.74 -0.84 0.51
N PHE A 148 11.67 -1.15 1.80
CA PHE A 148 10.77 -0.45 2.73
C PHE A 148 11.09 1.04 2.79
N GLY A 149 12.38 1.39 2.88
CA GLY A 149 12.84 2.78 2.89
C GLY A 149 12.42 3.54 1.63
N ARG A 150 12.64 2.95 0.45
CA ARG A 150 12.24 3.53 -0.84
C ARG A 150 10.73 3.74 -0.93
N LEU A 151 9.93 2.74 -0.57
CA LEU A 151 8.47 2.84 -0.64
C LEU A 151 7.92 3.83 0.38
N ALA A 152 8.47 3.89 1.60
CA ALA A 152 8.11 4.90 2.59
C ALA A 152 8.44 6.33 2.14
N LEU A 153 9.58 6.49 1.44
CA LEU A 153 9.95 7.74 0.80
C LEU A 153 8.93 8.13 -0.26
N LEU A 154 8.53 7.22 -1.14
CA LEU A 154 7.51 7.50 -2.14
C LEU A 154 6.16 7.83 -1.51
N GLN A 155 5.72 7.11 -0.48
CA GLN A 155 4.47 7.45 0.22
C GLN A 155 4.50 8.83 0.89
N SER A 156 5.68 9.35 1.21
CA SER A 156 5.84 10.66 1.85
C SER A 156 5.79 11.83 0.85
N LEU A 157 5.82 11.56 -0.46
CA LEU A 157 5.75 12.55 -1.52
C LEU A 157 4.30 12.69 -2.00
N GLU A 158 3.53 13.58 -1.39
CA GLU A 158 2.11 13.77 -1.72
C GLU A 158 1.89 15.23 -2.17
N TYR A 159 0.98 15.49 -3.11
CA TYR A 159 0.55 16.85 -3.37
C TYR A 159 -0.36 17.35 -2.24
N ASP A 160 -0.36 18.65 -1.97
CA ASP A 160 -1.21 19.23 -0.92
C ASP A 160 -2.71 18.98 -1.16
N PHE A 161 -3.15 18.85 -2.43
CA PHE A 161 -4.55 18.53 -2.74
C PHE A 161 -4.90 17.06 -2.44
N GLU A 162 -3.99 16.12 -2.69
CA GLU A 162 -4.18 14.69 -2.34
C GLU A 162 -4.28 14.52 -0.82
N HIS A 163 -3.57 15.38 -0.08
CA HIS A 163 -3.59 15.37 1.37
C HIS A 163 -4.98 15.69 1.95
N ALA A 164 -5.82 16.45 1.23
CA ALA A 164 -7.01 17.07 1.78
C ALA A 164 -8.25 16.15 1.90
N LEU A 165 -8.25 14.95 1.28
CA LEU A 165 -9.42 14.04 1.19
C LEU A 165 -10.76 14.78 1.01
N ASP A 166 -11.05 15.23 -0.20
CA ASP A 166 -12.32 15.89 -0.53
C ASP A 166 -13.36 14.89 -1.09
N ASP A 167 -14.52 15.43 -1.49
CA ASP A 167 -15.62 14.64 -2.05
C ASP A 167 -15.30 14.07 -3.44
N GLU A 168 -14.20 14.49 -4.09
CA GLU A 168 -13.73 14.00 -5.39
C GLU A 168 -12.65 12.90 -5.25
N SER A 169 -12.19 12.61 -4.02
CA SER A 169 -11.21 11.55 -3.74
C SER A 169 -11.71 10.16 -4.16
N ASP A 170 -10.81 9.37 -4.76
CA ASP A 170 -11.04 7.97 -5.13
C ASP A 170 -11.40 7.07 -3.92
N TYR A 171 -11.03 7.50 -2.71
CA TYR A 171 -11.28 6.77 -1.47
C TYR A 171 -12.25 7.53 -0.55
N GLN A 172 -13.53 7.16 -0.60
CA GLN A 172 -14.59 7.75 0.21
C GLN A 172 -14.94 6.93 1.46
N ASN A 173 -14.67 5.62 1.44
CA ASN A 173 -14.98 4.67 2.50
C ASN A 173 -14.04 3.43 2.47
N ASP A 174 -14.26 2.50 3.40
CA ASP A 174 -13.41 1.30 3.56
C ASP A 174 -13.63 0.27 2.45
N ASP A 175 -14.80 0.23 1.82
CA ASP A 175 -15.08 -0.62 0.66
C ASP A 175 -14.23 -0.19 -0.54
N ASP A 176 -14.12 1.11 -0.82
CA ASP A 176 -13.31 1.62 -1.94
C ASP A 176 -11.84 1.17 -1.80
N LEU A 177 -11.29 1.21 -0.59
CA LEU A 177 -9.93 0.70 -0.32
C LEU A 177 -9.79 -0.79 -0.63
N VAL A 178 -10.80 -1.58 -0.29
CA VAL A 178 -10.81 -3.02 -0.52
C VAL A 178 -10.96 -3.31 -2.02
N GLU A 179 -11.84 -2.61 -2.71
CA GLU A 179 -12.06 -2.77 -4.15
C GLU A 179 -10.80 -2.42 -4.95
N HIS A 180 -10.15 -1.30 -4.65
CA HIS A 180 -8.88 -0.93 -5.28
C HIS A 180 -7.74 -1.93 -4.99
N PHE A 181 -7.71 -2.50 -3.79
CA PHE A 181 -6.72 -3.53 -3.45
C PHE A 181 -6.99 -4.86 -4.17
N CYS A 182 -8.25 -5.27 -4.27
CA CYS A 182 -8.68 -6.55 -4.82
C CYS A 182 -8.95 -6.48 -6.33
N ASP A 183 -8.04 -5.88 -7.10
CA ASP A 183 -8.16 -5.87 -8.56
C ASP A 183 -7.99 -7.28 -9.18
N ASP A 184 -8.27 -7.40 -10.48
CA ASP A 184 -8.23 -8.69 -11.18
C ASP A 184 -6.91 -9.43 -10.97
N ARG A 185 -5.77 -8.73 -10.98
CA ARG A 185 -4.45 -9.38 -10.85
C ARG A 185 -4.19 -9.90 -9.44
N MET A 186 -4.68 -9.19 -8.41
CA MET A 186 -4.65 -9.68 -7.03
C MET A 186 -5.54 -10.93 -6.87
N LEU A 187 -6.73 -10.91 -7.47
CA LEU A 187 -7.70 -12.01 -7.36
C LEU A 187 -7.32 -13.24 -8.19
N ASP A 188 -6.71 -13.04 -9.36
CA ASP A 188 -6.28 -14.07 -10.29
C ASP A 188 -5.00 -14.78 -9.84
N PHE A 189 -4.22 -14.16 -8.95
CA PHE A 189 -3.07 -14.84 -8.37
C PHE A 189 -3.51 -16.03 -7.50
N LYS A 190 -2.89 -17.17 -7.77
CA LYS A 190 -2.92 -18.38 -6.94
C LYS A 190 -1.50 -18.97 -6.86
N LEU A 191 -1.05 -19.34 -5.66
CA LEU A 191 0.26 -19.98 -5.45
C LEU A 191 0.23 -21.51 -5.67
N ASP A 192 -0.95 -22.08 -5.89
CA ASP A 192 -1.17 -23.52 -6.09
C ASP A 192 -0.55 -24.07 -7.38
N THR A 193 -0.22 -23.19 -8.33
CA THR A 193 0.65 -23.50 -9.46
C THR A 193 2.10 -23.29 -9.05
N SER A 194 2.97 -24.26 -9.36
CA SER A 194 4.42 -24.14 -9.12
C SER A 194 4.98 -22.90 -9.82
N LYS A 195 5.02 -21.78 -9.13
CA LYS A 195 5.63 -20.53 -9.57
C LYS A 195 7.07 -20.48 -9.07
N THR A 196 7.98 -20.09 -9.95
CA THR A 196 9.35 -19.74 -9.60
C THR A 196 9.36 -18.48 -8.72
N GLU A 197 10.39 -18.33 -7.89
CA GLU A 197 10.57 -17.13 -7.07
C GLU A 197 10.50 -15.84 -7.91
N ASN A 198 11.08 -15.84 -9.11
CA ASN A 198 11.00 -14.72 -10.05
C ASN A 198 9.57 -14.45 -10.55
N GLU A 199 8.77 -15.48 -10.83
CA GLU A 199 7.37 -15.29 -11.22
C GLU A 199 6.55 -14.70 -10.07
N VAL A 200 6.86 -15.10 -8.83
CA VAL A 200 6.18 -14.55 -7.65
C VAL A 200 6.61 -13.11 -7.38
N MET A 201 7.90 -12.79 -7.47
CA MET A 201 8.41 -11.42 -7.30
C MET A 201 7.93 -10.47 -8.40
N ASN A 202 7.66 -10.97 -9.61
CA ASN A 202 7.13 -10.19 -10.73
C ASN A 202 5.59 -10.27 -10.87
N SER A 203 4.88 -10.93 -9.96
CA SER A 203 3.46 -11.27 -10.14
C SER A 203 2.46 -10.11 -9.97
N GLU A 204 2.92 -8.85 -9.99
CA GLU A 204 2.11 -7.65 -9.73
C GLU A 204 1.26 -7.73 -8.45
N LEU A 205 1.59 -8.64 -7.54
CA LEU A 205 0.88 -8.85 -6.28
C LEU A 205 1.08 -7.71 -5.28
N ILE A 206 2.05 -6.85 -5.51
CA ILE A 206 2.33 -5.72 -4.64
C ILE A 206 1.31 -4.62 -4.94
N ARG A 207 0.49 -4.26 -3.94
CA ARG A 207 -0.54 -3.22 -4.04
C ARG A 207 -0.28 -2.05 -3.10
N VAL A 208 0.98 -1.62 -3.04
CA VAL A 208 1.37 -0.43 -2.26
C VAL A 208 0.73 0.80 -2.89
N LEU A 209 0.00 1.57 -2.09
CA LEU A 209 -0.57 2.84 -2.51
C LEU A 209 0.54 3.88 -2.64
N LEU A 210 0.63 4.52 -3.80
CA LEU A 210 1.61 5.56 -4.11
C LEU A 210 0.89 6.84 -4.53
N PRO A 211 1.19 8.00 -3.91
CA PRO A 211 0.64 9.28 -4.32
C PRO A 211 1.04 9.64 -5.76
N LEU A 212 0.23 10.46 -6.43
CA LEU A 212 0.49 10.94 -7.78
C LEU A 212 1.79 11.75 -7.84
N ALA A 213 2.07 12.57 -6.83
CA ALA A 213 3.31 13.34 -6.79
C ALA A 213 4.55 12.44 -6.94
N SER A 214 4.59 11.31 -6.25
CA SER A 214 5.69 10.34 -6.37
C SER A 214 5.77 9.73 -7.77
N GLN A 215 4.62 9.39 -8.35
CA GLN A 215 4.55 8.81 -9.70
C GLN A 215 5.07 9.80 -10.75
N VAL A 216 4.69 11.07 -10.66
CA VAL A 216 5.16 12.14 -11.56
C VAL A 216 6.65 12.40 -11.39
N ILE A 217 7.14 12.46 -10.15
CA ILE A 217 8.56 12.69 -9.85
C ILE A 217 9.44 11.53 -10.34
N MET A 218 8.94 10.29 -10.25
CA MET A 218 9.65 9.11 -10.76
C MET A 218 9.50 8.89 -12.26
N GLY A 219 8.41 9.39 -12.87
CA GLY A 219 7.99 9.09 -14.24
C GLY A 219 8.56 10.00 -15.34
N GLN A 220 9.50 10.90 -15.05
CA GLN A 220 10.13 11.77 -16.07
C GLN A 220 11.15 11.06 -17.00
N GLU A 221 10.99 9.76 -17.25
CA GLU A 221 11.56 9.08 -18.42
C GLU A 221 10.49 8.16 -19.02
N GLY A 222 9.71 8.63 -20.01
CA GLY A 222 8.81 7.69 -20.68
C GLY A 222 7.70 8.15 -21.61
N GLU A 223 7.53 9.43 -21.92
CA GLU A 223 6.74 9.82 -23.10
C GLU A 223 7.55 10.86 -23.88
N GLY A 224 8.55 10.37 -24.61
CA GLY A 224 9.05 11.10 -25.76
C GLY A 224 7.87 11.24 -26.72
N GLU A 225 7.50 12.48 -27.00
CA GLU A 225 6.71 12.82 -28.17
C GLU A 225 7.35 12.10 -29.36
N ALA A 226 6.71 11.02 -29.81
CA ALA A 226 6.93 10.56 -31.17
C ALA A 226 6.36 11.69 -32.02
N GLU A 227 7.23 12.59 -32.47
CA GLU A 227 6.96 13.40 -33.65
C GLU A 227 6.62 12.40 -34.75
N ASP A 228 5.33 12.29 -35.07
CA ASP A 228 4.84 11.73 -36.31
C ASP A 228 5.50 12.54 -37.44
N ASP A 229 6.64 12.07 -37.92
CA ASP A 229 7.13 12.42 -39.25
C ASP A 229 6.14 11.82 -40.25
N GLU A 230 5.05 12.55 -40.48
CA GLU A 230 4.13 12.31 -41.58
C GLU A 230 4.93 12.25 -42.88
N THR A 231 4.86 11.08 -43.50
CA THR A 231 5.25 10.84 -44.87
C THR A 231 4.47 11.74 -45.82
N ASP A 232 5.09 12.81 -46.32
CA ASP A 232 4.66 13.45 -47.57
C ASP A 232 5.32 12.75 -48.75
N GLY A 233 4.57 11.78 -49.29
CA GLY A 233 4.72 11.34 -50.65
C GLY A 233 4.16 12.39 -51.60
N GLU A 234 5.03 13.18 -52.21
CA GLU A 234 4.69 13.92 -53.43
C GLU A 234 4.93 13.01 -54.66
N GLU A 235 3.87 12.36 -55.12
CA GLU A 235 3.65 12.18 -56.56
C GLU A 235 3.03 13.47 -57.10
N GLU A 236 3.67 14.10 -58.08
CA GLU A 236 3.08 14.49 -59.38
C GLU A 236 3.99 15.47 -60.15
N THR A 237 4.69 14.98 -61.18
CA THR A 237 4.50 15.30 -62.62
C THR A 237 5.72 14.96 -63.48
#